data_AF-A0A9Q0RX53-F1
#
_entry.id   AF-A0A9Q0RX53-F1
#
_cell.length_a   1.000
_cell.length_b   1.000
_cell.length_c   1.000
_cell.angle_alpha   90.00
_cell.angle_beta   90.00
_cell.angle_gamma   90.00
#
_symmetry.space_group_name_H-M   'P 1'
#
loop_
_entity.id
_entity.type
_entity.pdbx_description
1 polymer ?
#
loop_
_entity_poly.entity_id
_entity_poly.type
_entity_poly.pdbx_seq_one_letter_code
_entity_poly.pdbx_strand_id
1 'polypeptide(L)'
;MFRKIGFTAAPFLAASVVKVDEGKEVEKVVTKHRPSDLPLYTPLYPEEKKCHPGPTKKSALEEGISAVRVVTQEAYDSVLSQTKQIDDFIATGKEHTRFAFDYLNEPENSLPRAGAIALGAASGFVIGLRHGFIRRLLYTSIGGGALASICYPKEAEIYAQKGLAEAKTWTTIGINFIYGVKPGEEAQLPKIPSNFSELMSSVSGLFGSSSDDKKSSK
;
A
#
# COMPACT_ATOMS: atom_id res chain seq x y z
N MET A 1 -20.94 22.89 -21.32
CA MET A 1 -19.75 23.56 -20.76
C MET A 1 -18.95 22.54 -19.95
N PHE A 2 -17.84 22.03 -20.48
CA PHE A 2 -16.91 21.16 -19.75
C PHE A 2 -15.48 21.67 -20.02
N ARG A 3 -14.84 22.23 -18.99
CA ARG A 3 -13.45 22.71 -19.05
C ARG A 3 -12.50 21.52 -18.82
N LYS A 4 -11.63 21.24 -19.79
CA LYS A 4 -10.50 20.32 -19.65
C LYS A 4 -9.35 21.06 -18.95
N ILE A 5 -8.79 20.51 -17.89
CA ILE A 5 -7.59 21.02 -17.22
C ILE A 5 -6.43 20.15 -17.71
N GLY A 6 -5.54 20.74 -18.51
CA GLY A 6 -4.30 20.12 -18.95
C GLY A 6 -3.20 20.38 -17.93
N PHE A 7 -2.57 19.32 -17.45
CA PHE A 7 -1.35 19.38 -16.64
C PHE A 7 -0.16 19.26 -17.59
N THR A 8 0.65 20.31 -17.70
CA THR A 8 1.92 20.29 -18.46
C THR A 8 3.08 20.05 -17.50
N ALA A 9 3.80 18.94 -17.68
CA ALA A 9 5.03 18.64 -16.98
C ALA A 9 6.24 19.28 -17.69
N ALA A 10 7.16 19.87 -16.93
CA ALA A 10 8.44 20.38 -17.43
C ALA A 10 9.57 19.43 -17.00
N PRO A 11 10.47 19.00 -17.91
CA PRO A 11 11.66 18.25 -17.55
C PRO A 11 12.84 19.20 -17.26
N PHE A 12 13.50 19.02 -16.12
CA PHE A 12 14.79 19.64 -15.81
C PHE A 12 15.92 18.74 -16.35
N LEU A 13 16.75 19.30 -17.23
CA LEU A 13 18.03 18.75 -17.67
C LEU A 13 19.13 19.74 -17.25
N ALA A 14 20.23 19.24 -16.68
CA ALA A 14 21.59 19.65 -17.06
C ALA A 14 22.63 18.84 -16.26
N ALA A 15 23.45 18.08 -16.98
CA ALA A 15 24.69 17.49 -16.51
C ALA A 15 25.83 18.53 -16.65
N SER A 16 26.78 18.54 -15.72
CA SER A 16 28.04 19.29 -15.85
C SER A 16 29.23 18.35 -15.84
N VAL A 17 29.97 18.32 -16.96
CA VAL A 17 31.26 17.65 -17.15
C VAL A 17 32.37 18.56 -16.58
N VAL A 18 33.26 18.01 -15.74
CA VAL A 18 34.45 18.69 -15.24
C VAL A 18 35.69 18.16 -15.97
N LYS A 19 36.47 19.09 -16.54
CA LYS A 19 37.78 18.88 -17.16
C LYS A 19 38.86 18.76 -16.06
N VAL A 20 39.80 17.83 -16.22
CA VAL A 20 41.00 17.66 -15.39
C VAL A 20 42.19 18.24 -16.16
N ASP A 21 42.96 19.10 -15.49
CA ASP A 21 44.24 19.65 -15.96
C ASP A 21 45.36 19.12 -15.04
N GLU A 22 46.46 18.68 -15.63
CA GLU A 22 47.62 18.07 -14.97
C GLU A 22 48.71 19.10 -14.62
N GLY A 23 49.49 18.77 -13.58
CA GLY A 23 50.90 19.18 -13.46
C GLY A 23 51.26 19.98 -12.21
N LYS A 24 52.19 19.47 -11.38
CA LYS A 24 53.65 19.67 -11.50
C LYS A 24 54.37 19.23 -10.21
N GLU A 25 55.41 18.42 -10.34
CA GLU A 25 56.35 18.06 -9.26
C GLU A 25 57.23 19.25 -8.85
N VAL A 26 57.59 19.34 -7.57
CA VAL A 26 58.55 20.32 -7.04
C VAL A 26 59.75 19.61 -6.42
N GLU A 27 60.90 19.95 -6.98
CA GLU A 27 62.28 19.60 -6.64
C GLU A 27 62.69 20.07 -5.23
N LYS A 28 63.42 19.24 -4.47
CA LYS A 28 63.82 19.52 -3.07
C LYS A 28 65.25 20.07 -2.99
N VAL A 29 65.37 21.34 -2.60
CA VAL A 29 66.64 21.98 -2.22
C VAL A 29 67.01 21.56 -0.79
N VAL A 30 68.22 21.03 -0.58
CA VAL A 30 68.72 20.64 0.75
C VAL A 30 69.27 21.87 1.48
N THR A 31 68.60 22.29 2.55
CA THR A 31 69.07 23.32 3.49
C THR A 31 69.92 22.71 4.62
N LYS A 32 70.99 23.40 5.02
CA LYS A 32 71.90 23.00 6.11
C LYS A 32 71.26 23.32 7.48
N HIS A 33 70.97 22.30 8.30
CA HIS A 33 70.33 22.45 9.62
C HIS A 33 71.35 22.63 10.77
N ARG A 34 70.97 23.34 11.84
CA ARG A 34 71.81 23.50 13.05
C ARG A 34 71.68 22.25 13.95
N PRO A 35 72.71 21.90 14.76
CA PRO A 35 72.68 20.71 15.63
C PRO A 35 71.52 20.71 16.66
N SER A 36 71.03 21.90 17.03
CA SER A 36 69.89 22.11 17.91
C SER A 36 68.52 21.87 17.24
N ASP A 37 68.48 21.76 15.91
CA ASP A 37 67.25 21.50 15.14
C ASP A 37 67.00 20.00 14.94
N LEU A 38 67.87 19.15 15.51
CA LEU A 38 67.68 17.71 15.49
C LEU A 38 66.83 17.30 16.70
N PRO A 39 65.65 16.68 16.50
CA PRO A 39 64.75 16.37 17.61
C PRO A 39 65.37 15.27 18.48
N LEU A 40 65.92 15.68 19.63
CA LEU A 40 66.62 14.83 20.61
C LEU A 40 65.72 13.77 21.27
N TYR A 41 64.40 13.90 21.16
CA TYR A 41 63.44 12.92 21.65
C TYR A 41 62.26 12.81 20.69
N THR A 42 62.48 12.16 19.55
CA THR A 42 61.38 11.58 18.77
C THR A 42 61.27 10.12 19.16
N PRO A 43 60.09 9.57 19.52
CA PRO A 43 59.96 8.14 19.73
C PRO A 43 60.33 7.39 18.44
N LEU A 44 61.14 6.34 18.58
CA LEU A 44 61.70 5.51 17.49
C LEU A 44 60.66 4.69 16.72
N TYR A 45 59.40 4.73 17.15
CA TYR A 45 58.27 4.21 16.41
C TYR A 45 57.46 5.41 15.95
N PRO A 46 57.14 5.53 14.64
CA PRO A 46 56.10 6.46 14.27
C PRO A 46 54.85 6.03 15.03
N GLU A 47 54.44 6.82 16.03
CA GLU A 47 53.06 6.85 16.49
C GLU A 47 52.22 6.81 15.22
N GLU A 48 51.43 5.74 15.07
CA GLU A 48 50.56 5.54 13.92
C GLU A 48 49.96 6.89 13.59
N LYS A 49 50.23 7.40 12.38
CA LYS A 49 49.70 8.69 11.94
C LYS A 49 48.21 8.64 12.24
N LYS A 50 47.79 9.30 13.33
CA LYS A 50 46.38 9.58 13.54
C LYS A 50 46.02 10.29 12.26
N CYS A 51 45.20 9.63 11.45
CA CYS A 51 44.69 10.19 10.23
C CYS A 51 43.88 11.39 10.70
N HIS A 52 44.53 12.54 10.79
CA HIS A 52 43.85 13.80 10.93
C HIS A 52 42.91 13.81 9.74
N PRO A 53 41.59 13.99 9.93
CA PRO A 53 40.69 14.25 8.82
C PRO A 53 41.12 15.58 8.21
N GLY A 54 42.14 15.53 7.36
CA GLY A 54 42.43 16.60 6.43
C GLY A 54 41.26 16.68 5.45
N PRO A 55 41.09 17.80 4.74
CA PRO A 55 40.11 17.91 3.68
C PRO A 55 40.50 16.96 2.54
N THR A 56 40.17 15.68 2.68
CA THR A 56 40.24 14.70 1.60
C THR A 56 39.21 15.12 0.56
N LYS A 57 39.68 15.41 -0.65
CA LYS A 57 38.80 15.66 -1.79
C LYS A 57 37.98 14.39 -1.97
N LYS A 58 36.67 14.47 -1.72
CA LYS A 58 35.76 13.34 -1.86
C LYS A 58 35.86 12.80 -3.29
N SER A 59 35.95 11.49 -3.43
CA SER A 59 35.89 10.87 -4.76
C SER A 59 34.50 11.12 -5.36
N ALA A 60 34.40 11.26 -6.68
CA ALA A 60 33.12 11.52 -7.36
C ALA A 60 32.04 10.46 -7.03
N LEU A 61 32.46 9.23 -6.73
CA LEU A 61 31.58 8.15 -6.26
C LEU A 61 31.06 8.36 -4.84
N GLU A 62 31.91 8.87 -3.93
CA GLU A 62 31.51 9.16 -2.55
C GLU A 62 30.48 10.30 -2.50
N GLU A 63 30.60 11.28 -3.39
CA GLU A 63 29.64 12.37 -3.52
C GLU A 63 28.28 11.86 -4.01
N GLY A 64 28.26 11.01 -5.05
CA GLY A 64 27.02 10.40 -5.56
C GLY A 64 26.31 9.53 -4.52
N ILE A 65 27.05 8.66 -3.81
CA ILE A 65 26.47 7.82 -2.75
C ILE A 65 25.96 8.69 -1.59
N SER A 66 26.68 9.75 -1.23
CA SER A 66 26.24 10.67 -0.17
C SER A 66 24.95 11.40 -0.54
N ALA A 67 24.81 11.84 -1.80
CA ALA A 67 23.62 12.51 -2.29
C ALA A 67 22.38 11.59 -2.24
N VAL A 68 22.51 10.35 -2.72
CA VAL A 68 21.41 9.37 -2.67
C VAL A 68 21.00 9.07 -1.23
N ARG A 69 21.99 8.95 -0.32
CA ARG A 69 21.71 8.71 1.10
C ARG A 69 20.91 9.84 1.73
N VAL A 70 21.31 11.09 1.51
CA VAL A 70 20.63 12.26 2.08
C VAL A 70 19.20 12.35 1.55
N VAL A 71 19.01 12.23 0.23
CA VAL A 71 17.66 12.27 -0.38
C VAL A 71 16.76 11.16 0.15
N THR A 72 17.31 9.95 0.33
CA THR A 72 16.52 8.81 0.85
C THR A 72 16.18 9.00 2.32
N GLN A 73 17.11 9.54 3.12
CA GLN A 73 16.88 9.86 4.54
C GLN A 73 15.83 10.95 4.69
N GLU A 74 15.92 12.03 3.91
CA GLU A 74 14.93 13.11 3.92
C GLU A 74 13.53 12.63 3.52
N ALA A 75 13.44 11.77 2.50
CA ALA A 75 12.17 11.16 2.10
C ALA A 75 11.61 10.24 3.19
N TYR A 76 12.47 9.45 3.83
CA TYR A 76 12.06 8.55 4.92
C TYR A 76 11.61 9.32 6.17
N ASP A 77 12.33 10.36 6.56
CA ASP A 77 12.00 11.22 7.69
C ASP A 77 10.70 12.01 7.44
N SER A 78 10.44 12.40 6.19
CA SER A 78 9.18 13.04 5.78
C SER A 78 7.98 12.11 5.92
N VAL A 79 8.16 10.80 5.72
CA VAL A 79 7.10 9.80 5.92
C VAL A 79 6.93 9.50 7.42
N LEU A 80 8.03 9.24 8.13
CA LEU A 80 8.00 8.94 9.57
C LEU A 80 7.42 10.08 10.41
N SER A 81 7.68 11.33 10.03
CA SER A 81 7.10 12.49 10.74
C SER A 81 5.58 12.57 10.61
N GLN A 82 5.00 12.04 9.54
CA GLN A 82 3.56 12.04 9.29
C GLN A 82 2.85 10.83 9.89
N THR A 83 3.54 9.74 10.21
CA THR A 83 2.89 8.53 10.75
C THR A 83 2.16 8.82 12.06
N LYS A 84 2.73 9.66 12.94
CA LYS A 84 2.09 10.01 14.22
C LYS A 84 0.74 10.69 14.03
N GLN A 85 0.63 11.61 13.06
CA GLN A 85 -0.63 12.30 12.78
C GLN A 85 -1.67 11.33 12.20
N ILE A 86 -1.23 10.38 11.37
CA ILE A 86 -2.09 9.34 10.81
C ILE A 86 -2.55 8.39 11.92
N ASP A 87 -1.64 7.97 12.80
CA ASP A 87 -1.94 7.07 13.92
C ASP A 87 -2.92 7.74 14.89
N ASP A 88 -2.72 9.01 15.21
CA ASP A 88 -3.63 9.80 16.04
C ASP A 88 -5.01 9.94 15.36
N PHE A 89 -5.05 10.25 14.05
CA PHE A 89 -6.29 10.33 13.29
C PHE A 89 -7.02 8.99 13.23
N ILE A 90 -6.30 7.88 13.09
CA ILE A 90 -6.87 6.53 13.12
C ILE A 90 -7.41 6.22 14.52
N ALA A 91 -6.68 6.57 15.58
CA ALA A 91 -7.11 6.36 16.96
C ALA A 91 -8.39 7.15 17.26
N THR A 92 -8.41 8.45 16.96
CA THR A 92 -9.57 9.33 17.09
C THR A 92 -10.74 8.86 16.22
N GLY A 93 -10.47 8.49 14.97
CA GLY A 93 -11.48 7.95 14.06
C GLY A 93 -12.08 6.64 14.57
N LYS A 94 -11.29 5.76 15.17
CA LYS A 94 -11.75 4.50 15.77
C LYS A 94 -12.66 4.75 16.97
N GLU A 95 -12.32 5.72 17.81
CA GLU A 95 -13.15 6.10 18.96
C GLU A 95 -14.49 6.70 18.51
N HIS A 96 -14.47 7.65 17.57
CA HIS A 96 -15.70 8.22 17.01
C HIS A 96 -16.55 7.20 16.27
N THR A 97 -15.93 6.27 15.54
CA THR A 97 -16.66 5.22 14.82
C THR A 97 -17.29 4.23 15.78
N ARG A 98 -16.62 3.87 16.89
CA ARG A 98 -17.22 3.03 17.94
C ARG A 98 -18.45 3.68 18.55
N PHE A 99 -18.35 4.95 18.92
CA PHE A 99 -19.50 5.69 19.44
C PHE A 99 -20.67 5.73 18.45
N ALA A 100 -20.40 6.03 17.17
CA ALA A 100 -21.43 6.02 16.14
C ALA A 100 -22.03 4.62 15.93
N PHE A 101 -21.21 3.57 15.99
CA PHE A 101 -21.65 2.19 15.87
C PHE A 101 -22.53 1.76 17.04
N ASP A 102 -22.16 2.12 18.27
CA ASP A 102 -22.95 1.82 19.46
C ASP A 102 -24.30 2.55 19.42
N TYR A 103 -24.30 3.82 19.00
CA TYR A 103 -25.52 4.62 18.83
C TYR A 103 -26.48 4.04 17.77
N LEU A 104 -25.94 3.54 16.65
CA LEU A 104 -26.73 2.91 15.61
C LEU A 104 -27.30 1.56 16.05
N ASN A 105 -26.60 0.82 16.91
CA ASN A 105 -27.07 -0.49 17.40
C ASN A 105 -28.08 -0.40 18.56
N GLU A 106 -28.31 0.79 19.09
CA GLU A 106 -29.29 1.00 20.16
C GLU A 106 -30.73 0.85 19.63
N PRO A 107 -31.60 0.04 20.26
CA PRO A 107 -32.86 -0.45 19.68
C PRO A 107 -33.90 0.64 19.40
N GLU A 108 -33.80 1.78 20.07
CA GLU A 108 -34.75 2.90 19.96
C GLU A 108 -34.58 3.72 18.68
N ASN A 109 -33.42 3.61 18.00
CA ASN A 109 -33.03 4.52 16.92
C ASN A 109 -33.18 3.90 15.52
N SER A 110 -34.39 3.49 15.14
CA SER A 110 -34.64 2.88 13.81
C SER A 110 -34.41 3.83 12.61
N LEU A 111 -34.66 5.13 12.78
CA LEU A 111 -34.51 6.15 11.74
C LEU A 111 -33.04 6.30 11.25
N PRO A 112 -32.03 6.53 12.13
CA PRO A 112 -30.65 6.65 11.68
C PRO A 112 -30.08 5.37 11.08
N ARG A 113 -30.58 4.18 11.45
CA ARG A 113 -30.21 2.90 10.81
C ARG A 113 -30.60 2.87 9.33
N ALA A 114 -31.85 3.20 9.03
CA ALA A 114 -32.34 3.28 7.65
C ALA A 114 -31.61 4.39 6.87
N GLY A 115 -31.33 5.52 7.52
CA GLY A 115 -30.53 6.60 6.95
C GLY A 115 -29.12 6.17 6.58
N ALA A 116 -28.43 5.43 7.47
CA ALA A 116 -27.11 4.89 7.21
C ALA A 116 -27.13 3.95 5.99
N ILE A 117 -28.05 2.99 5.95
CA ILE A 117 -28.19 2.05 4.83
C ILE A 117 -28.45 2.81 3.52
N ALA A 118 -29.33 3.82 3.54
CA ALA A 118 -29.62 4.64 2.37
C ALA A 118 -28.38 5.42 1.88
N LEU A 119 -27.55 5.94 2.79
CA LEU A 119 -26.29 6.60 2.44
C LEU A 119 -25.27 5.60 1.85
N GLY A 120 -25.22 4.37 2.34
CA GLY A 120 -24.41 3.29 1.76
C GLY A 120 -24.87 2.92 0.35
N ALA A 121 -26.18 2.81 0.16
CA ALA A 121 -26.77 2.54 -1.14
C ALA A 121 -26.52 3.70 -2.11
N ALA A 122 -26.73 4.96 -1.68
CA ALA A 122 -26.52 6.14 -2.49
C ALA A 122 -25.04 6.32 -2.88
N SER A 123 -24.09 6.10 -1.95
CA SER A 123 -22.66 6.15 -2.25
C SER A 123 -22.24 5.05 -3.24
N GLY A 124 -22.75 3.83 -3.06
CA GLY A 124 -22.59 2.74 -4.04
C GLY A 124 -23.17 3.11 -5.41
N PHE A 125 -24.36 3.72 -5.45
CA PHE A 125 -24.99 4.17 -6.67
C PHE A 125 -24.16 5.22 -7.41
N VAL A 126 -23.61 6.20 -6.69
CA VAL A 126 -22.75 7.24 -7.26
C VAL A 126 -21.49 6.64 -7.90
N ILE A 127 -20.86 5.67 -7.25
CA ILE A 127 -19.71 4.93 -7.81
C ILE A 127 -20.14 4.13 -9.05
N GLY A 128 -21.36 3.59 -9.04
CA GLY A 128 -21.96 2.86 -10.15
C GLY A 128 -22.36 3.72 -11.35
N LEU A 129 -22.51 5.05 -11.22
CA LEU A 129 -23.05 5.92 -12.28
C LEU A 129 -22.26 5.86 -13.59
N ARG A 130 -20.93 5.66 -13.52
CA ARG A 130 -20.08 5.53 -14.71
C ARG A 130 -20.33 4.25 -15.50
N HIS A 131 -21.03 3.28 -14.91
CA HIS A 131 -21.30 1.98 -15.49
C HIS A 131 -22.78 1.80 -15.90
N GLY A 132 -23.07 0.72 -16.65
CA GLY A 132 -24.43 0.39 -17.09
C GLY A 132 -25.39 0.02 -15.94
N PHE A 133 -26.68 -0.16 -16.27
CA PHE A 133 -27.76 -0.37 -15.31
C PHE A 133 -27.51 -1.54 -14.32
N ILE A 134 -27.04 -2.68 -14.81
CA ILE A 134 -26.77 -3.86 -13.96
C ILE A 134 -25.67 -3.55 -12.93
N ARG A 135 -24.58 -2.93 -13.38
CA ARG A 135 -23.48 -2.55 -12.47
C ARG A 135 -23.95 -1.53 -11.45
N ARG A 136 -24.79 -0.56 -11.83
CA ARG A 136 -25.37 0.41 -10.89
C ARG A 136 -26.15 -0.30 -9.77
N LEU A 137 -26.99 -1.28 -10.12
CA LEU A 137 -27.74 -2.05 -9.14
C LEU A 137 -26.81 -2.84 -8.21
N LEU A 138 -25.79 -3.50 -8.77
CA LEU A 138 -24.82 -4.27 -7.99
C LEU A 138 -24.03 -3.39 -7.01
N TYR A 139 -23.52 -2.24 -7.45
CA TYR A 139 -22.79 -1.33 -6.55
C TYR A 139 -23.70 -0.73 -5.47
N THR A 140 -24.96 -0.44 -5.80
CA THR A 140 -25.96 0.03 -4.85
C THR A 140 -26.28 -1.04 -3.81
N SER A 141 -26.50 -2.28 -4.23
CA SER A 141 -26.81 -3.40 -3.33
C SER A 141 -25.63 -3.77 -2.45
N ILE A 142 -24.39 -3.70 -2.97
CA ILE A 142 -23.18 -3.92 -2.17
C ILE A 142 -23.03 -2.80 -1.13
N GLY A 143 -23.18 -1.54 -1.52
CA GLY A 143 -23.04 -0.41 -0.61
C GLY A 143 -24.11 -0.39 0.50
N GLY A 144 -25.37 -0.59 0.12
CA GLY A 144 -26.47 -0.70 1.08
C GLY A 144 -26.37 -1.97 1.93
N GLY A 145 -26.04 -3.11 1.31
CA GLY A 145 -25.88 -4.40 1.99
C GLY A 145 -24.73 -4.42 2.98
N ALA A 146 -23.61 -3.77 2.67
CA ALA A 146 -22.50 -3.62 3.60
C ALA A 146 -22.92 -2.85 4.85
N LEU A 147 -23.55 -1.68 4.70
CA LEU A 147 -24.03 -0.93 5.88
C LEU A 147 -25.17 -1.65 6.60
N ALA A 148 -26.04 -2.37 5.88
CA ALA A 148 -27.07 -3.20 6.50
C ALA A 148 -26.47 -4.32 7.35
N SER A 149 -25.41 -5.00 6.91
CA SER A 149 -24.73 -6.04 7.69
C SER A 149 -24.08 -5.51 8.96
N ILE A 150 -23.54 -4.27 8.91
CA ILE A 150 -22.93 -3.61 10.06
C ILE A 150 -24.03 -3.17 11.05
N CYS A 151 -25.17 -2.70 10.55
CA CYS A 151 -26.27 -2.20 11.36
C CYS A 151 -27.21 -3.31 11.91
N TYR A 152 -27.24 -4.48 11.28
CA TYR A 152 -28.08 -5.62 11.67
C TYR A 152 -27.30 -6.95 11.61
N PRO A 153 -26.26 -7.12 12.46
CA PRO A 153 -25.37 -8.27 12.36
C PRO A 153 -26.07 -9.62 12.64
N LYS A 154 -27.02 -9.65 13.59
CA LYS A 154 -27.76 -10.87 13.95
C LYS A 154 -28.68 -11.35 12.84
N GLU A 155 -29.35 -10.41 12.18
CA GLU A 155 -30.23 -10.74 11.05
C GLU A 155 -29.42 -11.12 9.82
N ALA A 156 -28.29 -10.43 9.58
CA ALA A 156 -27.40 -10.74 8.47
C ALA A 156 -26.90 -12.18 8.49
N GLU A 157 -26.54 -12.73 9.66
CA GLU A 157 -26.15 -14.14 9.80
C GLU A 157 -27.27 -15.11 9.40
N ILE A 158 -28.50 -14.86 9.84
CA ILE A 158 -29.66 -15.71 9.55
C ILE A 158 -30.01 -15.65 8.06
N TYR A 159 -30.03 -14.45 7.48
CA TYR A 159 -30.34 -14.28 6.06
C TYR A 159 -29.22 -14.80 5.16
N ALA A 160 -27.95 -14.71 5.57
CA ALA A 160 -26.84 -15.29 4.83
C ALA A 160 -26.97 -16.82 4.70
N GLN A 161 -27.30 -17.51 5.79
CA GLN A 161 -27.49 -18.96 5.77
C GLN A 161 -28.68 -19.38 4.91
N LYS A 162 -29.83 -18.70 5.05
CA LYS A 162 -31.01 -18.94 4.21
C LYS A 162 -30.73 -18.68 2.73
N GLY A 163 -30.05 -17.57 2.44
CA GLY A 163 -29.66 -17.18 1.09
C GLY A 163 -28.72 -18.20 0.44
N LEU A 164 -27.78 -18.77 1.18
CA LEU A 164 -26.91 -19.84 0.68
C LEU A 164 -27.68 -21.13 0.38
N ALA A 165 -28.61 -21.51 1.25
CA ALA A 165 -29.44 -22.69 1.06
C ALA A 165 -30.33 -22.58 -0.20
N GLU A 166 -30.94 -21.42 -0.42
CA GLU A 166 -31.74 -21.15 -1.61
C GLU A 166 -30.87 -20.98 -2.86
N ALA A 167 -29.76 -20.25 -2.78
CA ALA A 167 -28.86 -20.06 -3.93
C ALA A 167 -28.34 -21.40 -4.46
N LYS A 168 -28.11 -22.38 -3.57
CA LYS A 168 -27.71 -23.73 -3.97
C LYS A 168 -28.75 -24.38 -4.89
N THR A 169 -30.04 -24.34 -4.52
CA THR A 169 -31.09 -24.99 -5.34
C THR A 169 -31.21 -24.31 -6.70
N TRP A 170 -31.24 -22.97 -6.74
CA TRP A 170 -31.28 -22.21 -7.99
C TRP A 170 -30.05 -22.45 -8.87
N THR A 171 -28.86 -22.52 -8.27
CA THR A 171 -27.62 -22.80 -8.99
C THR A 171 -27.62 -24.20 -9.57
N THR A 172 -28.02 -25.21 -8.79
CA THR A 172 -28.15 -26.58 -9.29
C THR A 172 -29.15 -26.65 -10.44
N ILE A 173 -30.30 -25.98 -10.35
CA ILE A 173 -31.29 -25.93 -11.43
C ILE A 173 -30.68 -25.26 -12.68
N GLY A 174 -30.00 -24.13 -12.52
CA GLY A 174 -29.39 -23.39 -13.63
C GLY A 174 -28.28 -24.19 -14.33
N ILE A 175 -27.43 -24.88 -13.56
CA ILE A 175 -26.42 -25.79 -14.09
C ILE A 175 -27.10 -26.91 -14.87
N ASN A 176 -28.09 -27.57 -14.29
CA ASN A 176 -28.83 -28.63 -14.97
C ASN A 176 -29.49 -28.13 -16.27
N PHE A 177 -29.96 -26.88 -16.31
CA PHE A 177 -30.53 -26.27 -17.50
C PHE A 177 -29.50 -26.01 -18.60
N ILE A 178 -28.30 -25.53 -18.26
CA ILE A 178 -27.19 -25.32 -19.21
C ILE A 178 -26.71 -26.66 -19.80
N TYR A 179 -26.63 -27.71 -18.98
CA TYR A 179 -26.19 -29.04 -19.41
C TYR A 179 -27.32 -29.89 -20.04
N GLY A 180 -28.58 -29.43 -20.01
CA GLY A 180 -29.71 -30.08 -20.69
C GLY A 180 -30.14 -31.43 -20.10
N VAL A 181 -29.88 -31.68 -18.82
CA VAL A 181 -30.09 -32.99 -18.17
C VAL A 181 -31.53 -33.11 -17.63
N LYS A 182 -32.19 -34.25 -17.89
CA LYS A 182 -33.53 -34.59 -17.36
C LYS A 182 -33.45 -34.97 -15.86
N PRO A 183 -34.51 -34.77 -15.06
CA PRO A 183 -34.47 -35.06 -13.62
C PRO A 183 -34.20 -36.57 -13.39
N GLY A 184 -32.99 -36.92 -12.94
CA GLY A 184 -32.62 -38.31 -12.65
C GLY A 184 -31.15 -38.68 -12.82
N GLU A 185 -30.33 -37.90 -13.54
CA GLU A 185 -28.88 -38.13 -13.63
C GLU A 185 -28.13 -37.13 -12.74
N GLU A 186 -27.46 -37.65 -11.71
CA GLU A 186 -26.59 -36.88 -10.81
C GLU A 186 -25.32 -36.44 -11.57
N ALA A 187 -25.38 -35.27 -12.22
CA ALA A 187 -24.19 -34.60 -12.70
C ALA A 187 -23.25 -34.36 -11.49
N GLN A 188 -21.96 -34.70 -11.64
CA GLN A 188 -20.93 -34.41 -10.64
C GLN A 188 -20.75 -32.90 -10.53
N LEU A 189 -21.60 -32.27 -9.73
CA LEU A 189 -21.57 -30.85 -9.46
C LEU A 189 -20.29 -30.51 -8.69
N PRO A 190 -19.60 -29.40 -9.03
CA PRO A 190 -18.67 -28.81 -8.07
C PRO A 190 -19.48 -28.56 -6.79
N LYS A 191 -19.01 -29.11 -5.66
CA LYS A 191 -19.69 -28.99 -4.37
C LYS A 191 -19.83 -27.51 -4.04
N ILE A 192 -21.04 -26.97 -4.22
CA ILE A 192 -21.35 -25.61 -3.82
C ILE A 192 -21.15 -25.57 -2.29
N PRO A 193 -20.27 -24.69 -1.79
CA PRO A 193 -19.93 -24.63 -0.38
C PRO A 193 -21.20 -24.43 0.45
N SER A 194 -21.37 -25.24 1.49
CA SER A 194 -22.53 -25.17 2.37
C SER A 194 -22.45 -24.00 3.36
N ASN A 195 -21.21 -23.54 3.60
CA ASN A 195 -20.91 -22.49 4.55
C ASN A 195 -20.19 -21.33 3.87
N PHE A 196 -20.38 -20.13 4.42
CA PHE A 196 -19.70 -18.92 3.94
C PHE A 196 -18.18 -19.03 4.06
N SER A 197 -17.65 -19.77 5.03
CA SER A 197 -16.22 -20.02 5.21
C SER A 197 -15.60 -20.82 4.06
N GLU A 198 -16.29 -21.85 3.58
CA GLU A 198 -15.85 -22.66 2.43
C GLU A 198 -15.94 -21.88 1.12
N LEU A 199 -16.90 -20.95 1.03
CA LEU A 199 -17.00 -20.04 -0.10
C LEU A 199 -15.82 -19.05 -0.12
N MET A 200 -15.53 -18.43 1.03
CA MET A 200 -14.40 -17.50 1.12
C MET A 200 -13.07 -18.19 0.90
N SER A 201 -12.87 -19.43 1.37
CA SER A 201 -11.65 -20.19 1.09
C SER A 201 -11.50 -20.55 -0.39
N SER A 202 -12.61 -20.88 -1.06
CA SER A 202 -12.62 -21.15 -2.51
C SER A 202 -12.30 -19.89 -3.31
N VAL A 203 -12.88 -18.75 -2.95
CA VAL A 203 -12.60 -17.45 -3.60
C VAL A 203 -11.18 -16.97 -3.31
N SER A 204 -10.71 -17.08 -2.07
CA SER A 204 -9.35 -16.70 -1.69
C SER A 204 -8.32 -17.60 -2.37
N GLY A 205 -8.59 -18.90 -2.51
CA GLY A 205 -7.72 -19.82 -3.24
C GLY A 205 -7.62 -19.47 -4.73
N LEU A 206 -8.72 -18.99 -5.32
CA LEU A 206 -8.78 -18.57 -6.72
C LEU A 206 -8.10 -17.20 -6.96
N PHE A 207 -8.18 -16.29 -6.00
CA PHE A 207 -7.48 -15.00 -6.06
C PHE A 207 -5.98 -15.11 -5.70
N GLY A 208 -5.65 -16.00 -4.78
CA GLY A 208 -4.28 -16.29 -4.35
C GLY A 208 -3.46 -16.96 -5.45
N SER A 209 -4.03 -17.94 -6.18
CA SER A 209 -3.31 -18.61 -7.28
C SER A 209 -2.88 -17.64 -8.40
N SER A 210 -3.62 -16.54 -8.60
CA SER A 210 -3.25 -15.49 -9.57
C SER A 210 -2.09 -14.59 -9.10
N SER A 211 -1.75 -14.61 -7.81
CA SER A 211 -0.67 -13.78 -7.24
C SER A 211 0.66 -14.52 -7.16
N ASP A 212 0.64 -15.85 -7.00
CA ASP A 212 1.85 -16.68 -6.91
C ASP A 212 2.53 -16.94 -8.26
N ASP A 213 1.79 -16.84 -9.37
CA ASP A 213 2.31 -17.10 -10.73
C ASP A 213 3.32 -16.05 -11.22
N LYS A 214 3.46 -14.90 -10.53
CA LYS A 214 4.47 -13.88 -10.85
C LYS A 214 5.81 -14.05 -10.11
N LYS A 215 5.91 -15.00 -9.17
CA LYS A 215 7.14 -15.19 -8.37
C LYS A 215 8.04 -16.33 -8.85
N SER A 216 7.56 -17.18 -9.77
CA SER A 216 8.29 -18.37 -10.26
C SER A 216 9.03 -18.19 -11.60
N SER A 217 9.14 -16.95 -12.11
CA SER A 217 9.94 -16.65 -13.31
C SER A 217 11.03 -15.62 -12.99
N LYS A 218 11.95 -15.98 -12.10
CA LYS A 218 13.28 -15.39 -11.97
C LYS A 218 14.28 -16.46 -11.57
#